data_AF-A0A918XNP6-F1
#
_entry.id   AF-A0A918XNP6-F1
#
_cell.length_a   1.000
_cell.length_b   1.000
_cell.length_c   1.000
_cell.angle_alpha   90.00
_cell.angle_beta   90.00
_cell.angle_gamma   90.00
#
_symmetry.space_group_name_H-M   'P 1'
#
loop_
_entity.id
_entity.type
_entity.pdbx_description
1 polymer ?
#
loop_
_entity_poly.entity_id
_entity_poly.type
_entity_poly.pdbx_seq_one_letter_code
_entity_poly.pdbx_strand_id
1 'polypeptide(L)'
;MQLTPAVRMSDPYSFDSRSAGWFVRPGDVVYDIGADRGGTAAMYLERGAAAVYSFEPLPANRALVPDRVRNHPAFHLLPFALSDSSGTAELRVPEKNSAASTLSPKFSRLYQERRGGEVEVVEVETRTLDELELPRAAFWKIDVEGAELEVLRGAERTLRDRKPDIVQLEMFNFDTYLYGSTLNLLARHFAHLWTLGLTAEGRLVHYRVTPRSVQNPEVKEALRRARTPLYFASDRSFWDWTRNDRPAG
;
A
#
# COMPACT_ATOMS: atom_id res chain seq x y z
N MET A 1 0.75 -31.86 -11.86
CA MET A 1 0.62 -30.40 -11.67
C MET A 1 2.03 -29.83 -11.65
N GLN A 2 2.51 -29.32 -12.79
CA GLN A 2 3.91 -28.91 -12.96
C GLN A 2 4.17 -27.58 -12.23
N LEU A 3 5.18 -27.58 -11.37
CA LEU A 3 5.67 -26.45 -10.61
C LEU A 3 6.78 -25.76 -11.42
N THR A 4 6.56 -24.52 -11.85
CA THR A 4 7.62 -23.62 -12.38
C THR A 4 8.26 -22.82 -11.23
N PRO A 5 9.52 -22.36 -11.39
CA PRO A 5 10.45 -22.16 -10.29
C PRO A 5 10.07 -20.96 -9.42
N ALA A 6 9.96 -21.21 -8.11
CA ALA A 6 9.76 -20.19 -7.10
C ALA A 6 10.91 -19.18 -7.12
N VAL A 7 10.59 -17.90 -7.29
CA VAL A 7 11.52 -16.81 -6.98
C VAL A 7 11.92 -16.95 -5.51
N ARG A 8 13.16 -17.36 -5.24
CA ARG A 8 13.72 -17.32 -3.88
C ARG A 8 13.92 -15.85 -3.52
N MET A 9 12.96 -15.27 -2.81
CA MET A 9 13.09 -13.91 -2.27
C MET A 9 13.73 -14.00 -0.90
N SER A 10 14.96 -13.51 -0.77
CA SER A 10 15.77 -13.61 0.46
C SER A 10 15.49 -12.50 1.48
N ASP A 11 14.68 -11.49 1.15
CA ASP A 11 14.39 -10.34 2.02
C ASP A 11 12.91 -9.89 1.92
N PRO A 12 12.13 -9.88 3.03
CA PRO A 12 10.76 -9.38 3.04
C PRO A 12 10.64 -7.87 2.72
N TYR A 13 11.65 -7.03 2.95
CA TYR A 13 11.61 -5.62 2.51
C TYR A 13 11.65 -5.49 0.99
N SER A 14 12.32 -6.44 0.33
CA SER A 14 12.33 -6.55 -1.12
C SER A 14 11.01 -7.10 -1.69
N PHE A 15 10.13 -7.64 -0.84
CA PHE A 15 8.86 -8.22 -1.29
C PHE A 15 7.81 -7.14 -1.56
N ASP A 16 7.58 -6.23 -0.62
CA ASP A 16 6.59 -5.16 -0.81
C ASP A 16 6.94 -4.27 -2.01
N SER A 17 8.16 -3.70 -2.00
CA SER A 17 8.70 -2.88 -3.10
C SER A 17 8.65 -3.60 -4.45
N ARG A 18 9.09 -4.87 -4.55
CA ARG A 18 9.01 -5.61 -5.83
C ARG A 18 7.59 -5.98 -6.22
N SER A 19 6.68 -6.09 -5.24
CA SER A 19 5.32 -6.54 -5.49
C SER A 19 4.40 -5.48 -6.07
N ALA A 20 4.63 -4.24 -5.70
CA ALA A 20 3.92 -3.08 -6.19
C ALA A 20 3.78 -3.08 -7.72
N GLY A 21 4.89 -3.27 -8.44
CA GLY A 21 4.89 -3.23 -9.90
C GLY A 21 4.25 -4.43 -10.60
N TRP A 22 3.86 -5.48 -9.86
CA TRP A 22 3.32 -6.70 -10.45
C TRP A 22 1.91 -6.54 -11.02
N PHE A 23 1.14 -5.59 -10.49
CA PHE A 23 -0.27 -5.41 -10.83
C PHE A 23 -0.53 -4.29 -11.84
N VAL A 24 0.52 -3.54 -12.20
CA VAL A 24 0.47 -2.43 -13.15
C VAL A 24 0.68 -2.97 -14.57
N ARG A 25 -0.21 -2.58 -15.48
CA ARG A 25 -0.11 -2.85 -16.92
C ARG A 25 0.24 -1.57 -17.68
N PRO A 26 0.86 -1.68 -18.86
CA PRO A 26 1.05 -0.53 -19.73
C PRO A 26 -0.29 0.19 -19.99
N GLY A 27 -0.31 1.51 -19.83
CA GLY A 27 -1.50 2.33 -19.99
C GLY A 27 -2.33 2.54 -18.71
N ASP A 28 -2.02 1.85 -17.61
CA ASP A 28 -2.74 2.04 -16.35
C ASP A 28 -2.42 3.40 -15.72
N VAL A 29 -3.43 4.00 -15.09
CA VAL A 29 -3.25 5.09 -14.13
C VAL A 29 -3.08 4.48 -12.73
N VAL A 30 -2.11 4.97 -11.97
CA VAL A 30 -1.75 4.47 -10.63
C VAL A 30 -1.88 5.57 -9.58
N TYR A 31 -2.47 5.23 -8.43
CA TYR A 31 -2.35 6.04 -7.22
C TYR A 31 -1.34 5.38 -6.27
N ASP A 32 -0.31 6.13 -5.90
CA ASP A 32 0.80 5.72 -5.02
C ASP A 32 0.72 6.55 -3.73
N ILE A 33 -0.03 6.03 -2.76
CA ILE A 33 -0.39 6.75 -1.53
C ILE A 33 0.61 6.37 -0.43
N GLY A 34 1.39 7.35 0.03
CA GLY A 34 2.60 7.12 0.82
C GLY A 34 3.79 6.80 -0.08
N ALA A 35 4.16 7.77 -0.93
CA ALA A 35 5.15 7.58 -1.99
C ALA A 35 6.61 7.66 -1.52
N ASP A 36 6.87 8.14 -0.30
CA ASP A 36 8.20 8.31 0.30
C ASP A 36 9.17 8.99 -0.70
N ARG A 37 10.25 8.31 -1.10
CA ARG A 37 11.28 8.83 -1.99
C ARG A 37 11.07 8.44 -3.46
N GLY A 38 9.86 8.02 -3.84
CA GLY A 38 9.48 7.69 -5.22
C GLY A 38 10.00 6.36 -5.75
N GLY A 39 10.36 5.42 -4.86
CA GLY A 39 10.85 4.09 -5.24
C GLY A 39 9.80 3.26 -5.98
N THR A 40 8.58 3.19 -5.44
CA THR A 40 7.42 2.51 -6.06
C THR A 40 6.99 3.21 -7.35
N ALA A 41 6.93 4.55 -7.34
CA ALA A 41 6.65 5.35 -8.53
C ALA A 41 7.59 5.01 -9.70
N ALA A 42 8.90 4.90 -9.46
CA ALA A 42 9.86 4.50 -10.50
C ALA A 42 9.48 3.16 -11.15
N MET A 43 9.07 2.18 -10.35
CA MET A 43 8.68 0.85 -10.84
C MET A 43 7.39 0.89 -11.66
N TYR A 44 6.41 1.69 -11.26
CA TYR A 44 5.16 1.84 -12.03
C TYR A 44 5.42 2.48 -13.39
N LEU A 45 6.29 3.49 -13.44
CA LEU A 45 6.71 4.14 -14.68
C LEU A 45 7.46 3.17 -15.60
N GLU A 46 8.39 2.38 -15.05
CA GLU A 46 9.11 1.33 -15.79
C GLU A 46 8.18 0.25 -16.36
N ARG A 47 7.03 0.00 -15.71
CA ARG A 47 5.96 -0.90 -16.19
C ARG A 47 5.07 -0.28 -17.27
N GLY A 48 5.28 0.98 -17.61
CA GLY A 48 4.53 1.68 -18.66
C GLY A 48 3.20 2.29 -18.19
N ALA A 49 3.07 2.62 -16.90
CA ALA A 49 1.92 3.38 -16.42
C ALA A 49 1.72 4.66 -17.24
N ALA A 50 0.48 4.95 -17.63
CA ALA A 50 0.13 6.18 -18.36
C ALA A 50 0.22 7.42 -17.45
N ALA A 51 -0.08 7.26 -16.16
CA ALA A 51 0.10 8.28 -15.15
C ALA A 51 0.31 7.66 -13.77
N VAL A 52 1.15 8.26 -12.93
CA VAL A 52 1.39 7.90 -11.54
C VAL A 52 1.16 9.13 -10.69
N TYR A 53 0.11 9.11 -9.88
CA TYR A 53 -0.21 10.15 -8.91
C TYR A 53 0.30 9.70 -7.54
N SER A 54 1.43 10.26 -7.13
CA SER A 54 2.10 9.95 -5.86
C SER A 54 1.76 11.00 -4.79
N PHE A 55 1.31 10.55 -3.63
CA PHE A 55 0.94 11.39 -2.50
C PHE A 55 2.00 11.26 -1.41
N GLU A 56 2.70 12.36 -1.12
CA GLU A 56 3.74 12.40 -0.09
C GLU A 56 3.74 13.76 0.62
N PRO A 57 3.31 13.83 1.89
CA PRO A 57 3.25 15.10 2.62
C PRO A 57 4.63 15.67 2.95
N LEU A 58 5.65 14.84 3.24
CA LEU A 58 6.93 15.33 3.76
C LEU A 58 7.79 16.02 2.69
N PRO A 59 8.13 17.32 2.86
CA PRO A 59 9.04 18.01 1.96
C PRO A 59 10.40 17.32 1.83
N ALA A 60 10.93 16.77 2.93
CA ALA A 60 12.21 16.07 2.95
C ALA A 60 12.19 14.80 2.08
N ASN A 61 11.13 14.01 2.12
CA ASN A 61 10.97 12.82 1.27
C ASN A 61 10.80 13.23 -0.20
N ARG A 62 9.93 14.20 -0.47
CA ARG A 62 9.71 14.74 -1.83
C ARG A 62 11.00 15.24 -2.48
N ALA A 63 11.86 15.91 -1.71
CA ALA A 63 13.15 16.42 -2.19
C ALA A 63 14.10 15.30 -2.67
N LEU A 64 13.97 14.09 -2.11
CA LEU A 64 14.78 12.93 -2.44
C LEU A 64 14.26 12.09 -3.61
N VAL A 65 13.10 12.45 -4.20
CA VAL A 65 12.60 11.79 -5.42
C VAL A 65 13.63 11.98 -6.55
N PRO A 66 14.14 10.90 -7.16
CA PRO A 66 15.16 10.99 -8.21
C PRO A 66 14.70 11.79 -9.43
N ASP A 67 15.60 12.56 -10.03
CA ASP A 67 15.29 13.40 -11.20
C ASP A 67 14.69 12.61 -12.36
N ARG A 68 15.10 11.35 -12.56
CA ARG A 68 14.54 10.46 -13.59
C ARG A 68 13.04 10.19 -13.41
N VAL A 69 12.57 10.17 -12.16
CA VAL A 69 11.15 10.00 -11.79
C VAL A 69 10.47 11.35 -11.81
N ARG A 70 11.05 12.34 -11.13
CA ARG A 70 10.50 13.69 -11.00
C ARG A 70 10.23 14.35 -12.36
N ASN A 71 11.12 14.15 -13.33
CA ASN A 71 11.01 14.74 -14.66
C ASN A 71 10.26 13.84 -15.67
N HIS A 72 9.74 12.69 -15.24
CA HIS A 72 8.98 11.82 -16.12
C HIS A 72 7.60 12.44 -16.42
N PRO A 73 7.15 12.53 -17.69
CA PRO A 73 5.92 13.24 -18.04
C PRO A 73 4.64 12.62 -17.46
N ALA A 74 4.68 11.33 -17.15
CA ALA A 74 3.58 10.60 -16.51
C ALA A 74 3.60 10.67 -14.97
N PHE A 75 4.57 11.35 -14.35
CA PHE A 75 4.68 11.41 -12.90
C PHE A 75 4.08 12.71 -12.34
N HIS A 76 3.22 12.57 -11.33
CA HIS A 76 2.56 13.68 -10.65
C HIS A 76 2.75 13.53 -9.14
N LEU A 77 3.43 14.50 -8.52
CA LEU A 77 3.69 14.51 -7.09
C LEU A 77 2.74 15.48 -6.38
N LEU A 78 1.95 14.97 -5.45
CA LEU A 78 0.93 15.70 -4.71
C LEU A 78 1.42 15.90 -3.25
N PRO A 79 1.56 17.16 -2.80
CA PRO A 79 2.31 17.49 -1.58
C PRO A 79 1.47 17.43 -0.29
N PHE A 80 0.51 16.51 -0.21
CA PHE A 80 -0.42 16.39 0.91
C PHE A 80 -0.67 14.91 1.23
N ALA A 81 -1.09 14.62 2.45
CA ALA A 81 -1.53 13.29 2.85
C ALA A 81 -2.99 13.07 2.46
N LEU A 82 -3.35 11.84 2.14
CA LEU A 82 -4.75 11.45 2.06
C LEU A 82 -5.24 11.01 3.45
N SER A 83 -6.47 11.37 3.79
CA SER A 83 -7.12 11.03 5.06
C SER A 83 -8.65 11.01 4.88
N ASP A 84 -9.40 10.81 5.96
CA ASP A 84 -10.87 10.85 5.99
C ASP A 84 -11.45 12.28 6.03
N SER A 85 -10.59 13.29 6.15
CA SER A 85 -10.95 14.69 6.24
C SER A 85 -9.85 15.60 5.69
N SER A 86 -10.26 16.72 5.10
CA SER A 86 -9.37 17.74 4.56
C SER A 86 -9.07 18.82 5.60
N GLY A 87 -7.83 19.32 5.63
CA GLY A 87 -7.37 20.29 6.63
C GLY A 87 -5.89 20.15 6.91
N THR A 88 -5.52 20.22 8.18
CA THR A 88 -4.17 19.94 8.66
C THR A 88 -4.19 18.81 9.68
N ALA A 89 -3.11 18.02 9.72
CA ALA A 89 -2.92 16.97 10.70
C ALA A 89 -1.46 16.87 11.15
N GLU A 90 -1.27 16.29 12.33
CA GLU A 90 0.04 15.96 12.87
C GLU A 90 0.57 14.67 12.24
N LEU A 91 1.58 14.81 11.38
CA LEU A 91 2.39 13.69 10.92
C LEU A 91 3.51 13.41 11.92
N ARG A 92 3.60 12.15 12.34
CA ARG A 92 4.62 11.67 13.29
C ARG A 92 5.73 11.02 12.50
N VAL A 93 6.93 11.60 12.57
CA VAL A 93 8.10 11.24 11.77
C VAL A 93 9.18 10.65 12.69
N PRO A 94 9.46 9.34 12.63
CA PRO A 94 10.58 8.76 13.37
C PRO A 94 11.90 9.31 12.85
N GLU A 95 12.72 9.88 13.74
CA GLU A 95 13.98 10.57 13.38
C GLU A 95 14.91 9.72 12.51
N LYS A 96 14.94 8.41 12.77
CA LYS A 96 15.82 7.44 12.09
C LYS A 96 15.19 6.75 10.89
N ASN A 97 13.90 6.98 10.61
CA ASN A 97 13.18 6.29 9.55
C ASN A 97 11.93 7.05 9.09
N SER A 98 12.12 8.02 8.18
CA SER A 98 11.02 8.78 7.59
C SER A 98 10.03 7.92 6.80
N ALA A 99 10.39 6.70 6.38
CA ALA A 99 9.48 5.77 5.72
C ALA A 99 8.38 5.26 6.67
N ALA A 100 8.59 5.28 7.99
CA ALA A 100 7.59 4.91 8.99
C ALA A 100 6.76 6.12 9.48
N SER A 101 6.70 7.20 8.68
CA SER A 101 5.92 8.38 9.02
C SER A 101 4.44 8.09 8.93
N THR A 102 3.67 8.57 9.91
CA THR A 102 2.25 8.20 10.01
C THR A 102 1.39 9.31 10.58
N LEU A 103 0.14 9.39 10.11
CA LEU A 103 -0.91 10.18 10.77
C LEU A 103 -1.49 9.46 11.99
N SER A 104 -1.23 8.16 12.16
CA SER A 104 -1.78 7.32 13.24
C SER A 104 -0.97 7.47 14.54
N PRO A 105 -1.52 8.11 15.59
CA PRO A 105 -0.84 8.21 16.88
C PRO A 105 -0.60 6.83 17.51
N LYS A 106 -1.50 5.89 17.25
CA LYS A 106 -1.40 4.50 17.73
C LYS A 106 -0.25 3.76 17.07
N PHE A 107 -0.12 3.84 15.74
CA PHE A 107 1.03 3.25 15.06
C PHE A 107 2.34 3.83 15.59
N SER A 108 2.43 5.16 15.67
CA SER A 108 3.65 5.84 16.13
C SER A 108 4.09 5.38 17.52
N ARG A 109 3.14 5.25 18.46
CA ARG A 109 3.43 4.73 19.81
C ARG A 109 3.99 3.30 19.76
N LEU A 110 3.34 2.41 19.01
CA LEU A 110 3.78 1.02 18.89
C LEU A 110 5.12 0.89 18.18
N TYR A 111 5.39 1.76 17.20
CA TYR A 111 6.70 1.85 16.55
C TYR A 111 7.78 2.24 17.56
N GLN A 112 7.55 3.30 18.34
CA GLN A 112 8.46 3.75 19.40
C GLN A 112 8.69 2.68 20.46
N GLU A 113 7.64 2.01 20.94
CA GLU A 113 7.76 0.92 21.93
C GLU A 113 8.64 -0.24 21.41
N ARG A 114 8.60 -0.54 20.11
CA ARG A 114 9.33 -1.67 19.51
C ARG A 114 10.73 -1.33 19.03
N ARG A 115 10.94 -0.10 18.55
CA ARG A 115 12.19 0.32 17.88
C ARG A 115 12.96 1.39 18.65
N GLY A 116 12.32 2.05 19.61
CA GLY A 116 12.85 3.24 20.29
C GLY A 116 13.01 4.43 19.35
N GLY A 117 13.66 5.48 19.85
CA GLY A 117 13.99 6.68 19.08
C GLY A 117 12.99 7.83 19.28
N GLU A 118 13.44 9.03 18.92
CA GLU A 118 12.61 10.23 18.96
C GLU A 118 11.68 10.30 17.76
N VAL A 119 10.54 10.97 17.96
CA VAL A 119 9.55 11.22 16.93
C VAL A 119 9.31 12.71 16.85
N GLU A 120 9.60 13.26 15.68
CA GLU A 120 9.24 14.62 15.33
C GLU A 120 7.74 14.66 14.96
N VAL A 121 7.07 15.74 15.33
CA VAL A 121 5.69 16.01 14.90
C VAL A 121 5.72 17.19 13.95
N VAL A 122 5.26 16.96 12.72
CA VAL A 122 5.21 17.94 11.65
C VAL A 122 3.76 18.15 11.25
N GLU A 123 3.32 19.40 11.13
CA GLU A 123 2.00 19.70 10.58
C GLU A 123 2.01 19.54 9.06
N VAL A 124 1.05 18.80 8.52
CA VAL A 124 0.92 18.56 7.08
C VAL A 124 -0.50 18.79 6.61
N GLU A 125 -0.66 19.18 5.34
CA GLU A 125 -1.97 19.26 4.69
C GLU A 125 -2.55 17.85 4.50
N THR A 126 -3.84 17.69 4.81
CA THR A 126 -4.61 16.50 4.50
C THR A 126 -5.72 16.82 3.52
N ARG A 127 -6.05 15.84 2.67
CA ARG A 127 -7.20 15.88 1.76
C ARG A 127 -7.92 14.54 1.74
N THR A 128 -9.19 14.55 1.40
CA THR A 128 -9.90 13.33 1.02
C THR A 128 -9.57 12.96 -0.42
N LEU A 129 -9.59 11.67 -0.79
CA LEU A 129 -9.47 11.31 -2.21
C LEU A 129 -10.73 11.72 -2.99
N ASP A 130 -11.87 11.73 -2.31
CA ASP A 130 -13.16 12.05 -2.89
C ASP A 130 -13.23 13.46 -3.47
N GLU A 131 -12.62 14.46 -2.84
CA GLU A 131 -12.61 15.83 -3.36
C GLU A 131 -11.67 16.03 -4.56
N LEU A 132 -10.81 15.06 -4.87
CA LEU A 132 -9.84 15.21 -5.95
C LEU A 132 -10.45 14.88 -7.32
N GLU A 133 -10.21 15.76 -8.27
CA GLU A 133 -10.61 15.59 -9.67
C GLU A 133 -9.52 14.87 -10.46
N LEU A 134 -9.22 13.64 -10.05
CA LEU A 134 -8.20 12.79 -10.67
C LEU A 134 -8.84 11.74 -11.61
N PRO A 135 -8.13 11.30 -12.67
CA PRO A 135 -8.57 10.22 -13.52
C PRO A 135 -8.66 8.91 -12.75
N ARG A 136 -9.60 8.02 -13.10
CA ARG A 136 -9.71 6.70 -12.47
C ARG A 136 -8.37 5.95 -12.56
N ALA A 137 -7.76 5.65 -11.40
CA ALA A 137 -6.64 4.73 -11.31
C ALA A 137 -7.10 3.27 -11.32
N ALA A 138 -6.42 2.42 -12.09
CA ALA A 138 -6.65 0.98 -12.12
C ALA A 138 -6.02 0.28 -10.90
N PHE A 139 -4.95 0.84 -10.35
CA PHE A 139 -4.23 0.29 -9.21
C PHE A 139 -3.97 1.35 -8.15
N TRP A 140 -4.32 1.05 -6.90
CA TRP A 140 -3.99 1.88 -5.74
C TRP A 140 -3.01 1.12 -4.84
N LYS A 141 -1.85 1.71 -4.56
CA LYS A 141 -1.01 1.32 -3.43
C LYS A 141 -1.31 2.27 -2.27
N ILE A 142 -1.61 1.72 -1.10
CA ILE A 142 -1.80 2.49 0.13
C ILE A 142 -0.90 1.90 1.21
N ASP A 143 0.05 2.72 1.64
CA ASP A 143 1.06 2.37 2.63
C ASP A 143 1.39 3.66 3.36
N VAL A 144 0.60 3.90 4.41
CA VAL A 144 0.61 5.13 5.21
C VAL A 144 0.75 4.80 6.69
N GLU A 145 1.28 3.60 6.95
CA GLU A 145 1.74 3.13 8.25
C GLU A 145 0.64 3.25 9.32
N GLY A 146 -0.47 2.53 9.13
CA GLY A 146 -1.55 2.43 10.11
C GLY A 146 -2.64 3.49 10.01
N ALA A 147 -2.66 4.26 8.92
CA ALA A 147 -3.72 5.22 8.55
C ALA A 147 -4.50 4.79 7.29
N GLU A 148 -4.42 3.51 6.90
CA GLU A 148 -5.02 3.01 5.65
C GLU A 148 -6.55 3.12 5.68
N LEU A 149 -7.17 2.92 6.85
CA LEU A 149 -8.61 3.01 7.01
C LEU A 149 -9.12 4.43 6.77
N GLU A 150 -8.41 5.43 7.27
CA GLU A 150 -8.72 6.85 7.12
C GLU A 150 -8.64 7.25 5.64
N VAL A 151 -7.58 6.84 4.93
CA VAL A 151 -7.47 7.04 3.47
C VAL A 151 -8.68 6.43 2.75
N LEU A 152 -9.05 5.19 3.08
CA LEU A 152 -10.17 4.50 2.44
C LEU A 152 -11.53 5.16 2.76
N ARG A 153 -11.70 5.70 3.97
CA ARG A 153 -12.90 6.47 4.35
C ARG A 153 -13.02 7.76 3.55
N GLY A 154 -11.91 8.47 3.36
CA GLY A 154 -11.84 9.65 2.48
C GLY A 154 -11.97 9.33 0.99
N ALA A 155 -12.10 8.06 0.62
CA ALA A 155 -12.22 7.58 -0.74
C ALA A 155 -13.54 6.85 -1.01
N GLU A 156 -14.52 6.84 -0.09
CA GLU A 156 -15.72 6.00 -0.22
C GLU A 156 -16.55 6.34 -1.47
N ARG A 157 -16.69 7.60 -1.84
CA ARG A 157 -17.38 8.00 -3.08
C ARG A 157 -16.57 7.54 -4.30
N THR A 158 -15.26 7.69 -4.29
CA THR A 158 -14.37 7.28 -5.38
C THR A 158 -14.35 5.77 -5.54
N LEU A 159 -14.34 5.00 -4.45
CA LEU A 159 -14.47 3.53 -4.45
C LEU A 159 -15.82 3.05 -4.95
N ARG A 160 -16.87 3.86 -4.87
CA ARG A 160 -18.19 3.54 -5.43
C ARG A 160 -18.28 3.89 -6.91
N ASP A 161 -17.85 5.09 -7.28
CA ASP A 161 -18.16 5.69 -8.59
C ASP A 161 -17.02 5.48 -9.61
N ARG A 162 -15.77 5.36 -9.12
CA ARG A 162 -14.52 5.25 -9.92
C ARG A 162 -13.59 4.19 -9.32
N LYS A 163 -14.15 3.05 -8.90
CA LYS A 163 -13.45 1.97 -8.21
C LYS A 163 -12.21 1.47 -8.98
N PRO A 164 -11.04 1.27 -8.35
CA PRO A 164 -9.88 0.66 -8.99
C PRO A 164 -10.10 -0.83 -9.27
N ASP A 165 -9.27 -1.42 -10.11
CA ASP A 165 -9.29 -2.88 -10.32
C ASP A 165 -8.67 -3.62 -9.13
N ILE A 166 -7.62 -3.04 -8.54
CA ILE A 166 -6.86 -3.60 -7.41
C ILE A 166 -6.46 -2.50 -6.43
N VAL A 167 -6.60 -2.78 -5.13
CA VAL A 167 -6.01 -2.00 -4.02
C VAL A 167 -5.02 -2.90 -3.29
N GLN A 168 -3.76 -2.48 -3.19
CA GLN A 168 -2.73 -3.07 -2.34
C GLN A 168 -2.60 -2.25 -1.05
N LEU A 169 -2.63 -2.93 0.10
CA LEU A 169 -2.42 -2.34 1.42
C LEU A 169 -1.24 -3.02 2.13
N GLU A 170 -0.37 -2.23 2.74
CA GLU A 170 0.51 -2.69 3.80
C GLU A 170 -0.22 -2.50 5.14
N MET A 171 -0.58 -3.60 5.83
CA MET A 171 -1.28 -3.49 7.10
C MET A 171 -0.54 -4.23 8.20
N PHE A 172 -0.28 -3.52 9.29
CA PHE A 172 0.34 -4.09 10.47
C PHE A 172 -0.70 -4.73 11.38
N ASN A 173 -0.46 -5.98 11.77
CA ASN A 173 -1.39 -6.77 12.57
C ASN A 173 -1.31 -6.45 14.08
N PHE A 174 -1.22 -5.17 14.46
CA PHE A 174 -1.20 -4.77 15.87
C PHE A 174 -2.58 -4.33 16.39
N ASP A 175 -3.52 -4.04 15.50
CA ASP A 175 -4.88 -3.63 15.86
C ASP A 175 -5.91 -4.45 15.09
N THR A 176 -6.46 -5.48 15.73
CA THR A 176 -7.49 -6.34 15.15
C THR A 176 -8.77 -5.59 14.79
N TYR A 177 -9.08 -4.46 15.45
CA TYR A 177 -10.25 -3.65 15.16
C TYR A 177 -10.05 -2.77 13.92
N LEU A 178 -8.93 -2.03 13.85
CA LEU A 178 -8.56 -1.25 12.65
C LEU A 178 -8.49 -2.17 11.43
N TYR A 179 -7.87 -3.33 11.64
CA TYR A 179 -7.74 -4.35 10.63
C TYR A 179 -9.11 -4.87 10.15
N GLY A 180 -9.99 -5.27 11.08
CA GLY A 180 -11.34 -5.74 10.76
C GLY A 180 -12.20 -4.69 10.06
N SER A 181 -12.11 -3.43 10.51
CA SER A 181 -12.81 -2.29 9.92
C SER A 181 -12.36 -2.03 8.48
N THR A 182 -11.05 -2.10 8.22
CA THR A 182 -10.48 -1.95 6.88
C THR A 182 -10.98 -3.04 5.94
N LEU A 183 -10.91 -4.31 6.35
CA LEU A 183 -11.44 -5.40 5.52
C LEU A 183 -12.96 -5.30 5.32
N ASN A 184 -13.71 -4.87 6.34
CA ASN A 184 -15.15 -4.66 6.22
C ASN A 184 -15.46 -3.58 5.17
N LEU A 185 -14.74 -2.46 5.18
CA LEU A 185 -14.89 -1.41 4.19
C LEU A 185 -14.61 -1.95 2.79
N LEU A 186 -13.46 -2.60 2.57
CA LEU A 186 -13.11 -3.17 1.27
C LEU A 186 -14.13 -4.22 0.80
N ALA A 187 -14.65 -5.06 1.69
CA ALA A 187 -15.64 -6.07 1.36
C ALA A 187 -16.98 -5.50 0.84
N ARG A 188 -17.28 -4.21 1.11
CA ARG A 188 -18.44 -3.54 0.51
C ARG A 188 -18.25 -3.20 -0.96
N HIS A 189 -17.00 -3.06 -1.39
CA HIS A 189 -16.66 -2.57 -2.73
C HIS A 189 -16.06 -3.65 -3.63
N PHE A 190 -15.34 -4.63 -3.08
CA PHE A 190 -14.58 -5.62 -3.85
C PHE A 190 -15.12 -7.04 -3.66
N ALA A 191 -15.15 -7.81 -4.75
CA ALA A 191 -15.60 -9.20 -4.73
C ALA A 191 -14.61 -10.15 -4.01
N HIS A 192 -13.33 -9.80 -4.04
CA HIS A 192 -12.27 -10.64 -3.51
C HIS A 192 -11.29 -9.85 -2.66
N LEU A 193 -10.97 -10.40 -1.48
CA LEU A 193 -9.90 -9.93 -0.62
C LEU A 193 -8.89 -11.06 -0.43
N TRP A 194 -7.61 -10.73 -0.58
CA TRP A 194 -6.49 -11.65 -0.53
C TRP A 194 -5.42 -11.11 0.40
N THR A 195 -4.56 -12.00 0.86
CA THR A 195 -3.28 -11.64 1.46
C THR A 195 -2.17 -12.45 0.83
N LEU A 196 -0.98 -11.87 0.70
CA LEU A 196 0.24 -12.55 0.31
C LEU A 196 1.13 -12.80 1.53
N GLY A 197 1.78 -13.96 1.54
CA GLY A 197 2.80 -14.31 2.52
C GLY A 197 3.90 -15.17 1.90
N LEU A 198 4.97 -15.42 2.66
CA LEU A 198 6.07 -16.29 2.25
C LEU A 198 6.15 -17.49 3.21
N THR A 199 6.34 -18.70 2.67
CA THR A 199 6.66 -19.89 3.49
C THR A 199 8.08 -19.80 4.04
N ALA A 200 8.43 -20.70 4.99
CA ALA A 200 9.79 -20.77 5.53
C ALA A 200 10.85 -21.07 4.46
N GLU A 201 10.45 -21.71 3.37
CA GLU A 201 11.27 -22.03 2.20
C GLU A 201 11.29 -20.89 1.16
N GLY A 202 10.70 -19.74 1.48
CA GLY A 202 10.63 -18.57 0.61
C GLY A 202 9.63 -18.69 -0.54
N ARG A 203 8.62 -19.59 -0.43
CA ARG A 203 7.58 -19.72 -1.46
C ARG A 203 6.48 -18.69 -1.24
N LEU A 204 6.10 -17.99 -2.29
CA LEU A 204 4.92 -17.13 -2.28
C LEU A 204 3.65 -17.96 -2.11
N VAL A 205 2.87 -17.62 -1.09
CA VAL A 205 1.54 -18.15 -0.82
C VAL A 205 0.55 -17.01 -0.70
N HIS A 206 -0.72 -17.33 -0.95
CA HIS A 206 -1.81 -16.37 -0.79
C HIS A 206 -3.00 -17.02 -0.11
N TYR A 207 -3.78 -16.22 0.61
CA TYR A 207 -4.98 -16.69 1.28
C TYR A 207 -6.14 -15.75 0.99
N ARG A 208 -7.32 -16.31 0.73
CA ARG A 208 -8.54 -15.50 0.71
C ARG A 208 -8.79 -15.01 2.13
N VAL A 209 -8.95 -13.72 2.30
CA VAL A 209 -9.31 -13.14 3.59
C VAL A 209 -10.74 -12.65 3.58
N THR A 210 -11.34 -12.71 4.76
CA THR A 210 -12.63 -12.14 5.10
C THR A 210 -12.45 -11.45 6.45
N PRO A 211 -13.32 -10.51 6.82
CA PRO A 211 -13.30 -9.91 8.15
C PRO A 211 -13.30 -10.95 9.30
N ARG A 212 -13.94 -12.11 9.08
CA ARG A 212 -13.94 -13.24 10.05
C ARG A 212 -12.68 -14.09 10.00
N SER A 213 -12.16 -14.38 8.81
CA SER A 213 -11.02 -15.29 8.64
C SER A 213 -9.68 -14.70 9.07
N VAL A 214 -9.56 -13.39 9.26
CA VAL A 214 -8.32 -12.84 9.84
C VAL A 214 -8.08 -13.32 11.28
N GLN A 215 -9.14 -13.74 11.98
CA GLN A 215 -8.99 -14.31 13.31
C GLN A 215 -8.47 -15.76 13.27
N ASN A 216 -8.45 -16.39 12.09
CA ASN A 216 -7.98 -17.76 11.92
C ASN A 216 -6.48 -17.86 12.29
N PRO A 217 -6.09 -18.74 13.23
CA PRO A 217 -4.71 -18.96 13.64
C PRO A 217 -3.76 -19.31 12.49
N GLU A 218 -4.19 -20.04 11.46
CA GLU A 218 -3.36 -20.40 10.31
C GLU A 218 -3.05 -19.19 9.43
N VAL A 219 -4.06 -18.33 9.21
CA VAL A 219 -3.86 -17.04 8.53
C VAL A 219 -2.92 -16.20 9.38
N LYS A 220 -3.17 -16.05 10.68
CA LYS A 220 -2.29 -15.30 11.59
C LYS A 220 -0.84 -15.81 11.59
N GLU A 221 -0.62 -17.12 11.61
CA GLU A 221 0.71 -17.73 11.58
C GLU A 221 1.43 -17.49 10.24
N ALA A 222 0.71 -17.62 9.12
CA ALA A 222 1.25 -17.31 7.80
C ALA A 222 1.64 -15.82 7.67
N LEU A 223 0.82 -14.92 8.22
CA LEU A 223 1.10 -13.48 8.26
C LEU A 223 2.26 -13.14 9.21
N ARG A 224 2.43 -13.88 10.32
CA ARG A 224 3.47 -13.66 11.33
C ARG A 224 4.88 -13.81 10.77
N ARG A 225 5.06 -14.66 9.75
CA ARG A 225 6.36 -14.94 9.13
C ARG A 225 6.77 -13.92 8.06
N ALA A 226 5.81 -13.14 7.53
CA ALA A 226 6.05 -12.12 6.51
C ALA A 226 6.53 -10.76 7.05
N ARG A 227 6.67 -10.59 8.38
CA ARG A 227 6.89 -9.30 9.10
C ARG A 227 5.76 -8.28 8.88
N THR A 228 5.47 -7.88 7.65
CA THR A 228 4.27 -7.12 7.29
C THR A 228 3.52 -7.80 6.14
N PRO A 229 2.31 -8.31 6.38
CA PRO A 229 1.53 -8.91 5.33
C PRO A 229 0.94 -7.88 4.37
N LEU A 230 0.98 -8.19 3.08
CA LEU A 230 0.33 -7.40 2.03
C LEU A 230 -1.07 -7.91 1.78
N TYR A 231 -2.02 -6.99 1.69
CA TYR A 231 -3.42 -7.28 1.41
C TYR A 231 -3.81 -6.72 0.06
N PHE A 232 -4.66 -7.45 -0.63
CA PHE A 232 -5.15 -7.08 -1.94
C PHE A 232 -6.67 -7.15 -1.95
N ALA A 233 -7.33 -6.05 -2.29
CA ALA A 233 -8.73 -6.05 -2.68
C ALA A 233 -8.81 -5.98 -4.21
N SER A 234 -9.60 -6.85 -4.84
CA SER A 234 -9.61 -6.98 -6.30
C SER A 234 -10.98 -7.40 -6.85
N ASP A 235 -11.35 -6.81 -7.99
CA ASP A 235 -12.54 -7.20 -8.77
C ASP A 235 -12.18 -8.07 -9.99
N ARG A 236 -10.93 -8.04 -10.43
CA ARG A 236 -10.40 -9.05 -11.34
C ARG A 236 -10.02 -10.28 -10.52
N SER A 237 -10.02 -11.44 -11.15
CA SER A 237 -9.44 -12.60 -10.49
C SER A 237 -7.94 -12.33 -10.34
N PHE A 238 -7.51 -12.02 -9.12
CA PHE A 238 -6.09 -12.00 -8.70
C PHE A 238 -5.36 -13.26 -9.22
N TRP A 239 -6.14 -14.32 -9.41
CA TRP A 239 -5.77 -15.62 -9.91
C TRP A 239 -5.31 -15.68 -11.36
N ASP A 240 -6.01 -15.07 -12.31
CA ASP A 240 -5.57 -15.10 -13.71
C ASP A 240 -4.19 -14.43 -13.86
N TRP A 241 -3.92 -13.46 -12.99
CA TRP A 241 -2.62 -12.84 -12.82
C TRP A 241 -1.59 -13.81 -12.18
N THR A 242 -1.92 -14.56 -11.11
CA THR A 242 -1.02 -15.59 -10.52
C THR A 242 -0.81 -16.86 -11.35
N ARG A 243 -1.76 -17.22 -12.21
CA ARG A 243 -1.81 -18.50 -12.93
C ARG A 243 -0.96 -18.52 -14.19
N ASN A 244 -0.67 -17.36 -14.77
CA ASN A 244 -0.01 -17.29 -16.06
C ASN A 244 1.50 -17.08 -16.01
N ASP A 245 2.10 -16.21 -15.19
CA ASP A 245 3.56 -16.02 -15.27
C ASP A 245 4.07 -14.99 -14.25
N ARG A 246 5.09 -15.35 -13.45
CA ARG A 246 6.15 -14.41 -13.08
C ARG A 246 7.53 -15.02 -13.33
N PRO A 247 8.09 -14.87 -14.53
CA PRO A 247 9.52 -15.02 -14.81
C PRO A 247 10.29 -13.73 -14.50
N ALA A 248 11.59 -13.90 -14.25
CA ALA A 248 12.52 -12.95 -13.66
C ALA A 248 12.59 -11.57 -14.33
N GLY A 249 12.61 -10.54 -13.48
CA GLY A 249 13.03 -9.16 -13.74
C GLY A 249 13.46 -8.55 -12.42
#